data_AF-A0A821S706-F1
#
_entry.id   AF-A0A821S706-F1
#
_cell.length_a   1.000
_cell.length_b   1.000
_cell.length_c   1.000
_cell.angle_alpha   90.00
_cell.angle_beta   90.00
_cell.angle_gamma   90.00
#
_symmetry.space_group_name_H-M   'P 1'
#
loop_
_entity.id
_entity.type
_entity.pdbx_description
1 polymer ?
#
loop_
_entity_poly.entity_id
_entity_poly.type
_entity_poly.pdbx_seq_one_letter_code
_entity_poly.pdbx_strand_id
1 'polypeptide(L)' 'MDIGADKLRREIQIILKDADLNTLSSKKVRQMLEALFKCDFTERKKEIDDILMSEITKRDTTQTNNDEQDFERRHP' A
#
# COMPACT_ATOMS: atom_id res chain seq x y z
N MET A 1 17.49 2.93 14.01
CA MET A 1 16.72 1.66 13.96
C MET A 1 16.48 1.35 12.51
N ASP A 2 16.94 0.20 12.02
CA ASP A 2 16.66 -0.20 10.64
C ASP A 2 15.36 -1.01 10.64
N ILE A 3 14.32 -0.47 10.02
CA ILE A 3 13.01 -1.10 9.96
C ILE A 3 12.87 -1.71 8.57
N GLY A 4 12.90 -3.03 8.49
CA GLY A 4 12.77 -3.74 7.21
C GLY A 4 11.45 -3.39 6.50
N ALA A 5 11.50 -3.36 5.17
CA ALA A 5 10.34 -3.10 4.31
C ALA A 5 9.16 -4.06 4.63
N ASP A 6 9.45 -5.31 4.99
CA ASP A 6 8.44 -6.29 5.42
C ASP A 6 7.64 -5.81 6.65
N LYS A 7 8.32 -5.18 7.61
CA LYS A 7 7.70 -4.68 8.83
C LYS A 7 6.82 -3.47 8.52
N LEU A 8 7.31 -2.55 7.69
CA LEU A 8 6.52 -1.42 7.20
C LEU A 8 5.26 -1.91 6.48
N ARG A 9 5.42 -2.85 5.55
CA ARG A 9 4.30 -3.41 4.77
C ARG A 9 3.25 -4.06 5.67
N ARG A 10 3.67 -4.84 6.68
CA ARG A 10 2.75 -5.46 7.63
C ARG A 10 1.94 -4.43 8.41
N GLU A 11 2.59 -3.39 8.93
CA GLU A 11 1.88 -2.34 9.67
C GLU A 11 0.97 -1.52 8.76
N ILE A 12 1.40 -1.20 7.54
CA ILE A 12 0.56 -0.53 6.52
C ILE A 12 -0.69 -1.35 6.25
N GLN A 13 -0.58 -2.67 6.07
CA GLN A 13 -1.74 -3.55 5.87
C GLN A 13 -2.73 -3.51 7.04
N ILE A 14 -2.23 -3.48 8.27
CA ILE A 14 -3.05 -3.40 9.49
C ILE A 14 -3.76 -2.04 9.53
N ILE A 15 -3.03 -0.94 9.34
CA ILE A 15 -3.61 0.41 9.26
C ILE A 15 -4.69 0.46 8.20
N LEU A 16 -4.40 -0.05 6.99
CA LEU A 16 -5.35 -0.05 5.90
C LEU A 16 -6.57 -0.94 6.16
N LYS A 17 -6.48 -1.99 7.00
CA LYS A 17 -7.63 -2.85 7.33
C LYS A 17 -8.60 -2.16 8.29
N ASP A 18 -8.06 -1.36 9.20
CA ASP A 18 -8.83 -0.66 10.23
C ASP A 18 -9.27 0.75 9.77
N ALA A 19 -8.50 1.35 8.87
CA ALA A 19 -8.72 2.70 8.39
C ALA A 19 -9.49 2.76 7.07
N ASP A 20 -10.31 3.81 6.94
CA ASP A 20 -11.11 4.07 5.76
C ASP A 20 -10.24 4.64 4.63
N LEU A 21 -10.05 3.85 3.56
CA LEU A 21 -9.22 4.20 2.41
C LEU A 21 -9.64 5.51 1.72
N ASN A 22 -10.91 5.91 1.82
CA ASN A 22 -11.37 7.19 1.25
C ASN A 22 -10.83 8.40 2.02
N THR A 23 -10.46 8.21 3.29
CA THR A 23 -10.00 9.30 4.18
C THR A 23 -8.54 9.15 4.60
N LEU A 24 -7.95 7.99 4.33
CA LEU A 24 -6.59 7.63 4.66
C LEU A 24 -5.66 8.10 3.53
N SER A 25 -4.68 8.93 3.87
CA SER A 25 -3.67 9.41 2.92
C SER A 25 -2.29 8.89 3.31
N SER A 26 -1.36 8.87 2.37
CA SER A 26 0.04 8.50 2.60
C SER A 26 0.68 9.27 3.76
N LYS A 27 0.26 10.53 3.94
CA LYS A 27 0.69 11.35 5.07
C LYS A 27 0.22 10.79 6.42
N LYS A 28 -1.06 10.39 6.53
CA LYS A 28 -1.60 9.79 7.76
C LYS A 28 -0.93 8.45 8.05
N VAL A 29 -0.76 7.60 7.03
CA VAL A 29 -0.10 6.29 7.16
C VAL A 29 1.33 6.45 7.65
N ARG A 30 2.09 7.38 7.04
CA ARG A 30 3.45 7.70 7.50
C ARG A 30 3.45 8.16 8.95
N GLN A 31 2.61 9.12 9.33
CA GLN A 31 2.54 9.62 10.72
C GLN A 31 2.19 8.51 11.73
N MET A 32 1.30 7.60 11.38
CA MET A 32 0.96 6.44 12.22
C MET A 32 2.17 5.51 12.40
N LEU A 33 2.92 5.22 11.33
CA LEU A 33 4.16 4.44 11.40
C LEU A 33 5.22 5.16 12.23
N GLU A 34 5.42 6.46 12.02
CA GLU A 34 6.39 7.27 12.77
C GLU A 34 6.08 7.26 14.27
N ALA A 35 4.80 7.36 14.65
CA ALA A 35 4.36 7.25 16.03
C ALA A 35 4.54 5.83 16.62
N LEU A 36 4.21 4.79 15.84
CA LEU A 36 4.29 3.39 16.26
C LEU A 36 5.74 2.95 16.50
N PHE A 37 6.62 3.30 15.56
CA PHE A 37 8.03 2.93 15.60
C PHE A 37 8.92 3.94 16.33
N LYS A 38 8.37 5.11 16.67
CA LYS A 38 9.12 6.27 17.18
C LYS A 38 10.34 6.58 16.31
N CYS A 39 10.13 6.56 15.00
CA CYS A 39 11.17 6.71 13.98
C CYS A 39 10.70 7.71 12.92
N ASP A 40 11.61 8.52 12.38
CA ASP A 40 11.29 9.41 11.26
C ASP A 40 11.39 8.64 9.95
N PHE A 41 10.32 8.68 9.15
CA PHE A 41 10.27 8.05 7.84
C PHE A 41 10.15 9.11 6.73
N THR A 42 10.57 10.34 7.00
CA THR A 42 10.52 11.43 6.01
C THR A 42 11.37 11.08 4.78
N GLU A 43 12.55 10.48 4.98
CA GLU A 43 13.43 10.02 3.90
C GLU A 43 12.85 8.80 3.16
N ARG A 44 12.10 7.95 3.85
CA ARG A 44 11.46 6.73 3.30
C ARG A 44 9.99 6.95 2.89
N LYS A 45 9.55 8.21 2.78
CA LYS A 45 8.17 8.53 2.40
C LYS A 45 7.77 7.91 1.06
N LYS A 46 8.70 7.82 0.11
CA LYS A 46 8.48 7.26 -1.23
C LYS A 46 8.22 5.76 -1.15
N GLU A 47 9.01 5.06 -0.33
CA GLU A 47 8.82 3.63 -0.11
C GLU A 47 7.48 3.34 0.57
N ILE A 48 7.10 4.12 1.58
CA ILE A 48 5.81 3.99 2.26
C ILE A 48 4.65 4.28 1.30
N ASP A 49 4.76 5.30 0.46
CA ASP A 49 3.76 5.66 -0.55
C ASP A 49 3.61 4.55 -1.59
N ASP A 50 4.71 3.98 -2.07
CA ASP A 50 4.73 2.87 -3.03
C ASP A 50 4.08 1.61 -2.45
N ILE A 51 4.45 1.24 -1.21
CA ILE A 51 3.82 0.11 -0.51
C ILE A 51 2.33 0.37 -0.31
N LEU A 52 1.95 1.57 0.14
CA LEU A 52 0.56 1.95 0.34
C LEU A 52 -0.26 1.84 -0.95
N MET A 53 0.22 2.43 -2.04
CA MET A 53 -0.41 2.35 -3.35
C MET A 53 -0.52 0.91 -3.83
N SER A 54 0.55 0.12 -3.70
CA SER A 54 0.55 -1.31 -4.05
C SER A 54 -0.52 -2.08 -3.27
N GLU A 55 -0.68 -1.81 -1.97
CA GLU A 55 -1.67 -2.48 -1.13
C GLU A 55 -3.11 -2.01 -1.41
N ILE A 56 -3.33 -0.74 -1.76
CA ILE A 56 -4.63 -0.22 -2.21
C ILE A 56 -4.99 -0.86 -3.56
N THR A 57 -4.09 -0.82 -4.54
CA THR A 57 -4.31 -1.41 -5.87
C THR A 57 -4.57 -2.91 -5.77
N LYS A 58 -3.83 -3.65 -4.93
CA LYS A 58 -4.07 -5.09 -4.70
C LYS A 58 -5.47 -5.36 -4.16
N ARG A 59 -5.99 -4.53 -3.25
CA ARG A 59 -7.33 -4.69 -2.71
C ARG A 59 -8.41 -4.43 -3.75
N ASP A 60 -8.22 -3.37 -4.53
CA ASP A 60 -9.12 -3.01 -5.62
C ASP A 60 -9.16 -4.12 -6.69
N THR A 61 -7.98 -4.62 -7.09
CA THR A 61 -7.86 -5.73 -8.06
C THR A 61 -8.35 -7.07 -7.52
N THR A 62 -8.28 -7.36 -6.22
CA THR A 62 -8.88 -8.59 -5.67
C THR A 62 -10.41 -8.63 -5.77
N GLN A 63 -11.07 -7.52 -6.08
CA GLN A 63 -12.51 -7.46 -6.37
C GLN A 63 -12.85 -7.67 -7.85
N THR A 64 -11.83 -7.71 -8.74
CA THR A 64 -11.99 -7.99 -10.17
C THR A 64 -11.15 -9.20 -10.56
N ASN A 65 -11.55 -10.39 -10.08
CA ASN A 65 -11.23 -11.63 -10.77
C ASN A 65 -12.19 -11.76 -11.98
N ASN A 66 -12.00 -10.95 -13.02
CA ASN A 66 -12.55 -11.14 -14.37
C ASN A 66 -12.09 -10.01 -15.31
N ASP A 67 -10.78 -9.82 -15.47
CA ASP A 67 -10.30 -9.26 -16.73
C ASP A 67 -9.23 -10.22 -17.25
N GLU A 68 -9.77 -11.23 -17.92
CA GLU A 68 -9.07 -12.01 -18.93
C GLU A 68 -8.18 -11.07 -19.74
N GLN A 69 -6.89 -11.42 -19.77
CA GLN A 69 -5.99 -10.96 -20.81
C GLN A 69 -6.55 -11.38 -22.17
N ASP A 70 -7.42 -10.55 -22.76
CA ASP A 70 -7.70 -10.55 -24.20
C ASP A 70 -6.71 -9.59 -24.88
N PHE A 71 -5.43 -9.88 -24.71
CA PHE A 71 -4.45 -9.58 -25.74
C PHE A 71 -4.23 -10.91 -26.44
N GLU A 72 -4.59 -10.98 -27.72
CA GLU A 72 -4.28 -12.09 -28.64
C GLU A 72 -5.38 -13.13 -28.88
N ARG A 73 -6.47 -12.73 -29.57
CA ARG A 73 -7.05 -13.55 -30.65
C ARG A 73 -8.07 -12.84 -31.56
N ARG A 74 -7.57 -12.21 -32.65
CA ARG A 74 -8.07 -12.27 -34.06
C ARG A 74 -7.57 -11.02 -34.82
N HIS A 75 -6.51 -11.07 -35.64
CA HIS A 75 -6.39 -11.64 -37.01
C HIS A 75 -7.50 -11.17 -37.98
N PRO A 76 -7.26 -11.01 -39.30
CA PRO A 76 -6.03 -11.08 -40.11
C PRO A 76 -5.68 -9.78 -40.90
#